data_AF-A0A9P7DD29-F1
#
_entry.id   AF-A0A9P7DD29-F1
#
_cell.length_a   1.000
_cell.length_b   1.000
_cell.length_c   1.000
_cell.angle_alpha   90.00
_cell.angle_beta   90.00
_cell.angle_gamma   90.00
#
_symmetry.space_group_name_H-M   'P 1'
#
loop_
_entity.id
_entity.type
_entity.pdbx_description
1 polymer ?
#
loop_
_entity_poly.entity_id
_entity_poly.type
_entity_poly.pdbx_seq_one_letter_code
_entity_poly.pdbx_strand_id
1 'polypeptide(L)'
;PFHDEGEWELAMFLVENLNQTQIDKFLKLKWFNTRPKPSFTSKDQLLDWMDALPCFAQWKVSNLEFTGYKTIRPIQLIWRDALEVVKQLFSDPVFANHITFQP
;
A
#
# COMPACT_ATOMS: atom_id res chain seq x y z
N PRO A 1 -8.59 3.61 -3.94
CA PRO A 1 -9.88 4.10 -3.38
C PRO A 1 -9.83 5.57 -2.90
N PHE A 2 -8.63 6.13 -2.70
CA PHE A 2 -8.42 7.53 -2.34
C PHE A 2 -8.49 8.47 -3.57
N HIS A 3 -8.91 9.71 -3.34
CA HIS A 3 -9.12 10.75 -4.35
C HIS A 3 -7.81 11.26 -4.94
N ASP A 4 -6.81 11.48 -4.09
CA ASP A 4 -5.47 11.97 -4.47
C ASP A 4 -4.41 11.50 -3.46
N GLU A 5 -3.15 11.87 -3.72
CA GLU A 5 -2.00 11.58 -2.87
C GLU A 5 -2.14 12.20 -1.47
N GLY A 6 -2.72 13.39 -1.35
CA GLY A 6 -2.90 14.06 -0.06
C GLY A 6 -3.93 13.35 0.83
N GLU A 7 -5.01 12.83 0.23
CA GLU A 7 -5.98 12.00 0.94
C GLU A 7 -5.38 10.65 1.35
N TRP A 8 -4.51 10.07 0.52
CA TRP A 8 -3.77 8.86 0.86
C TRP A 8 -2.82 9.08 2.05
N GLU A 9 -2.04 10.16 2.04
CA GLU A 9 -1.15 10.51 3.15
C GLU A 9 -1.95 10.72 4.45
N LEU A 10 -3.09 11.41 4.38
CA LEU A 10 -3.99 11.57 5.52
C LEU A 10 -4.49 10.22 6.04
N ALA A 11 -4.94 9.33 5.15
CA ALA A 11 -5.40 8.00 5.52
C ALA A 11 -4.32 7.19 6.26
N MET A 12 -3.10 7.16 5.72
CA MET A 12 -1.94 6.52 6.35
C MET A 12 -1.62 7.12 7.71
N PHE A 13 -1.55 8.45 7.80
CA PHE A 13 -1.28 9.14 9.06
C PHE A 13 -2.30 8.76 10.15
N LEU A 14 -3.59 8.72 9.79
CA LEU A 14 -4.65 8.37 10.74
C LEU A 14 -4.48 6.93 11.25
N VAL A 15 -4.19 5.96 10.39
CA VAL A 15 -4.07 4.56 10.81
C VAL A 15 -2.79 4.25 11.56
N GLU A 16 -1.68 4.91 11.25
CA GLU A 16 -0.42 4.71 11.97
C GLU A 16 -0.39 5.39 13.34
N ASN A 17 -1.07 6.53 13.50
CA ASN A 17 -0.90 7.38 14.68
C ASN A 17 -2.12 7.43 15.61
N LEU A 18 -3.30 7.00 15.15
CA LEU A 18 -4.52 7.04 15.94
C LEU A 18 -5.16 5.67 16.09
N ASN A 19 -5.81 5.44 17.24
CA ASN A 19 -6.65 4.28 17.41
C ASN A 19 -8.00 4.44 16.72
N GLN A 20 -8.68 3.32 16.51
CA GLN A 20 -10.00 3.25 15.87
C GLN A 20 -11.00 4.27 16.40
N THR A 21 -11.08 4.45 17.73
CA THR A 21 -12.01 5.40 18.36
C THR A 21 -11.62 6.86 18.09
N GLN A 22 -10.33 7.16 18.02
CA GLN A 22 -9.80 8.49 17.70
C GLN A 22 -10.04 8.84 16.22
N ILE A 23 -9.84 7.90 15.30
CA ILE A 23 -10.17 8.06 13.87
C ILE A 23 -11.66 8.38 13.72
N ASP A 24 -12.52 7.64 14.42
CA ASP A 24 -13.96 7.85 14.36
C ASP A 24 -14.38 9.23 14.90
N LYS A 25 -13.71 9.70 15.96
CA LYS A 25 -13.89 11.07 16.48
C LYS A 25 -13.39 12.13 15.50
N PHE A 26 -12.24 11.90 14.86
CA PHE A 26 -11.67 12.78 13.86
C PHE A 26 -12.66 12.99 12.69
N LEU A 27 -13.20 11.90 12.14
CA LEU A 27 -14.17 11.95 11.03
C LEU A 27 -15.48 12.66 11.40
N LYS A 28 -15.84 12.69 12.69
CA LYS A 28 -17.04 13.36 13.23
C LYS A 28 -16.80 14.82 13.64
N LEU A 29 -15.61 15.38 13.41
CA LEU A 29 -15.31 16.77 13.74
C LEU A 29 -16.21 17.73 12.96
N LYS A 30 -16.77 18.73 13.66
CA LYS A 30 -17.55 19.83 13.06
C LYS A 30 -16.77 20.62 12.01
N TRP A 31 -15.45 20.50 12.01
CA TRP A 31 -14.54 21.05 11.00
C TRP A 31 -14.97 20.72 9.57
N PHE A 32 -15.50 19.51 9.38
CA PHE A 32 -15.95 18.98 8.10
C PHE A 32 -17.37 19.39 7.71
N ASN A 33 -18.05 20.23 8.49
CA ASN A 33 -19.37 20.74 8.11
C ASN A 33 -19.27 21.85 7.05
N THR A 34 -18.14 22.56 7.00
CA THR A 34 -17.89 23.67 6.09
C THR A 34 -16.72 23.40 5.13
N ARG A 35 -16.10 22.22 5.23
CA ARG A 35 -14.93 21.83 4.45
C ARG A 35 -15.11 20.45 3.83
N PRO A 36 -14.39 20.14 2.73
CA PRO A 36 -14.40 18.82 2.13
C PRO A 36 -14.06 17.74 3.15
N LYS A 37 -14.84 16.65 3.13
CA LYS A 37 -14.57 15.44 3.91
C LYS A 37 -13.63 14.52 3.13
N PRO A 38 -12.85 13.69 3.82
CA PRO A 38 -12.23 12.53 3.17
C PRO A 38 -13.29 11.63 2.54
N SER A 39 -12.93 10.91 1.49
CA SER A 39 -13.75 9.96 0.74
C SER A 39 -14.22 8.78 1.59
N PHE A 40 -13.52 8.48 2.68
CA PHE A 40 -13.92 7.50 3.68
C PHE A 40 -14.76 8.16 4.78
N THR A 41 -15.96 7.62 5.00
CA THR A 41 -16.97 8.21 5.91
C THR A 41 -16.93 7.63 7.33
N SER A 42 -16.28 6.47 7.50
CA SER A 42 -16.15 5.77 8.78
C SER A 42 -14.77 5.15 8.94
N LYS A 43 -14.40 4.84 10.19
CA LYS A 43 -13.17 4.07 10.46
C LYS A 43 -13.18 2.71 9.78
N ASP A 44 -14.34 2.06 9.71
CA ASP A 44 -14.45 0.69 9.19
C ASP A 44 -14.20 0.70 7.69
N GLN A 45 -14.79 1.68 6.98
CA GLN A 45 -14.52 1.88 5.55
C GLN A 45 -13.03 2.17 5.27
N LEU A 46 -12.38 2.98 6.13
CA LEU A 46 -10.95 3.25 5.99
C LEU A 46 -10.11 1.98 6.18
N LEU A 47 -10.41 1.19 7.21
CA LEU A 47 -9.69 -0.05 7.49
C LEU A 47 -9.94 -1.10 6.41
N ASP A 48 -11.19 -1.27 5.95
CA ASP A 48 -11.53 -2.15 4.83
C ASP A 48 -10.74 -1.76 3.57
N TRP A 49 -10.60 -0.46 3.31
CA TRP A 49 -9.81 0.03 2.19
C TRP A 49 -8.34 -0.31 2.36
N MET A 50 -7.79 -0.17 3.56
CA MET A 50 -6.40 -0.52 3.85
C MET A 50 -6.15 -2.03 3.77
N ASP A 51 -7.07 -2.85 4.27
CA ASP A 51 -6.99 -4.31 4.19
C ASP A 51 -7.15 -4.80 2.74
N ALA A 52 -7.89 -4.06 1.91
CA ALA A 52 -8.01 -4.33 0.48
C ALA A 52 -6.79 -3.88 -0.34
N LEU A 53 -5.87 -3.09 0.24
CA LEU A 53 -4.64 -2.75 -0.47
C LEU A 53 -3.78 -4.00 -0.60
N PRO A 54 -3.19 -4.25 -1.79
CA PRO A 54 -2.24 -5.33 -1.93
C PRO A 54 -1.09 -5.09 -0.96
N CYS A 55 -0.87 -6.03 -0.06
CA CYS A 55 0.33 -6.05 0.78
C CYS A 55 1.57 -5.89 -0.11
N PHE A 56 2.50 -5.05 0.34
CA PHE A 56 3.77 -4.84 -0.34
C PHE A 56 4.42 -6.18 -0.66
N ALA A 57 4.87 -6.36 -1.91
CA ALA A 57 5.58 -7.56 -2.31
C ALA A 57 6.79 -7.75 -1.39
N GLN A 58 6.73 -8.77 -0.53
CA GLN A 58 7.76 -8.98 0.48
C GLN A 58 9.07 -9.39 -0.21
N TRP A 59 10.19 -8.93 0.34
CA TRP A 59 11.50 -9.42 -0.09
C TRP A 59 11.62 -10.90 0.24
N LYS A 60 11.88 -11.71 -0.78
CA LYS A 60 12.10 -13.15 -0.70
C LYS A 60 13.59 -13.43 -0.86
N VAL A 61 14.07 -14.44 -0.13
CA VAL A 61 15.44 -14.93 -0.25
C VAL A 61 15.39 -16.39 -0.66
N SER A 62 16.05 -16.74 -1.75
CA SER A 62 16.13 -18.13 -2.26
C SER A 62 17.59 -18.53 -2.43
N ASN A 63 17.95 -19.71 -1.93
CA ASN A 63 19.28 -20.26 -2.16
C ASN A 63 19.31 -20.92 -3.55
N LEU A 64 20.26 -20.52 -4.38
CA LEU A 64 20.49 -21.11 -5.69
C LEU A 64 21.54 -22.21 -5.58
N GLU A 65 21.17 -23.42 -6.01
CA GLU A 65 22.08 -24.54 -6.15
C GLU A 65 22.34 -24.79 -7.63
N PHE A 66 23.62 -24.76 -8.03
CA PHE A 66 24.04 -25.03 -9.40
C PHE A 66 24.63 -26.44 -9.48
N THR A 67 23.94 -27.34 -10.17
CA THR A 67 24.45 -28.69 -10.42
C THR A 67 25.73 -28.63 -11.22
N GLY A 68 26.83 -29.16 -10.68
CA GLY A 68 28.16 -29.19 -11.31
C GLY A 68 29.12 -28.07 -10.87
N TYR A 69 28.65 -27.07 -10.12
CA TYR A 69 29.49 -26.00 -9.60
C TYR A 69 29.45 -25.99 -8.07
N LYS A 70 30.57 -26.33 -7.41
CA LYS A 70 30.71 -26.16 -5.97
C LYS A 70 30.98 -24.70 -5.66
N THR A 71 29.97 -24.01 -5.17
CA THR A 71 30.14 -22.67 -4.60
C THR A 71 30.70 -22.81 -3.19
N ILE A 72 31.67 -21.96 -2.82
CA ILE A 72 32.26 -21.95 -1.47
C ILE A 72 31.24 -21.45 -0.43
N ARG A 73 30.24 -20.68 -0.87
CA ARG A 73 29.14 -20.15 -0.06
C ARG A 73 27.83 -20.29 -0.83
N PRO A 74 26.68 -20.46 -0.14
CA PRO A 74 25.38 -20.48 -0.80
C PRO A 74 25.14 -19.15 -1.53
N ILE A 75 24.72 -19.24 -2.79
CA ILE A 75 24.34 -18.05 -3.56
C ILE A 75 22.90 -17.72 -3.18
N GLN A 76 22.69 -16.54 -2.62
CA GLN A 76 21.37 -16.05 -2.23
C GLN A 76 20.83 -15.12 -3.31
N LEU A 77 19.68 -15.48 -3.88
CA LEU A 77 18.87 -14.61 -4.72
C LEU A 77 17.89 -13.86 -3.82
N ILE A 78 18.03 -12.54 -3.78
CA ILE A 78 17.08 -11.65 -3.12
C ILE A 78 16.16 -11.07 -4.20
N TRP A 79 14.86 -11.33 -4.11
CA TRP A 79 13.91 -10.97 -5.16
C TRP A 79 12.54 -10.60 -4.59
N ARG A 80 11.69 -10.01 -5.42
CA ARG A 80 10.26 -9.79 -5.13
C ARG A 80 9.44 -10.43 -6.24
N ASP A 81 8.25 -10.88 -5.90
CA ASP A 81 7.33 -11.41 -6.89
C ASP A 81 6.94 -10.32 -7.88
N ALA A 82 7.27 -10.52 -9.15
CA ALA A 82 7.06 -9.52 -10.19
C ALA A 82 5.56 -9.19 -10.37
N LEU A 83 4.67 -10.17 -10.20
CA LEU A 83 3.23 -9.96 -10.31
C LEU A 83 2.72 -9.12 -9.13
N GLU A 84 3.18 -9.41 -7.91
CA GLU A 84 2.85 -8.61 -6.72
C GLU A 84 3.36 -7.16 -6.86
N VAL A 85 4.60 -6.98 -7.32
CA VAL A 85 5.19 -5.65 -7.56
C VAL A 85 4.39 -4.86 -8.60
N VAL A 86 3.98 -5.51 -9.69
CA VAL A 86 3.18 -4.86 -10.74
C VAL A 86 1.79 -4.50 -10.22
N LYS A 87 1.09 -5.41 -9.53
CA LYS A 87 -0.21 -5.13 -8.90
C LYS A 87 -0.12 -3.96 -7.92
N GLN A 88 0.96 -3.90 -7.14
CA GLN A 88 1.24 -2.80 -6.24
C GLN A 88 1.41 -1.49 -7.00
N LEU A 89 2.24 -1.48 -8.05
CA LEU A 89 2.47 -0.29 -8.89
C LEU A 89 1.16 0.25 -9.48
N PHE A 90 0.26 -0.63 -9.90
CA PHE A 90 -1.06 -0.25 -10.41
C PHE A 90 -2.05 0.22 -9.33
N SER A 91 -1.82 -0.15 -8.08
CA SER A 91 -2.70 0.21 -6.95
C SER A 91 -2.31 1.53 -6.30
N ASP A 92 -1.12 2.04 -6.62
CA ASP A 92 -0.59 3.29 -6.09
C ASP A 92 -1.12 4.48 -6.93
N PRO A 93 -1.93 5.38 -6.33
CA PRO A 93 -2.51 6.54 -7.01
C PRO A 93 -1.47 7.47 -7.63
N VAL A 94 -0.26 7.51 -7.09
CA VAL A 94 0.84 8.35 -7.60
C VAL A 94 1.17 7.99 -9.05
N PHE A 95 1.05 6.70 -9.41
CA PHE A 95 1.38 6.23 -10.75
C PHE A 95 0.17 6.14 -11.68
N ALA A 96 -1.05 6.43 -11.20
CA ALA A 96 -2.28 6.25 -11.97
C ALA A 96 -2.28 6.96 -13.34
N ASN A 97 -1.66 8.15 -13.42
CA ASN A 97 -1.57 8.94 -14.65
C ASN A 97 -0.26 8.76 -15.43
N HIS A 98 0.68 7.96 -14.92
CA HIS A 98 2.03 7.80 -15.47
C HIS A 98 2.26 6.44 -16.14
N ILE A 99 1.24 5.57 -16.20
CA ILE A 99 1.37 4.25 -16.79
C ILE A 99 0.86 4.27 -18.24
N THR A 100 1.79 4.09 -19.19
CA THR A 100 1.47 3.90 -20.61
C THR A 100 1.58 2.42 -20.96
N PHE A 101 0.47 1.79 -21.32
CA PHE A 101 0.48 0.44 -21.90
C PHE A 101 0.74 0.54 -23.40
N GLN A 102 1.77 -0.17 -23.87
CA GLN A 102 1.91 -0.49 -25.29
C GLN A 102 1.45 -1.94 -25.50
N PRO A 103 0.52 -2.20 -26.43
CA PRO A 103 -0.01 -3.54 -26.72
C PRO A 103 1.00 -4.46 -27.40
#